data_AF-A0A5C6ABE1-F1
#
_entry.id   AF-A0A5C6ABE1-F1
#
_cell.length_a   1.000
_cell.length_b   1.000
_cell.length_c   1.000
_cell.angle_alpha   90.00
_cell.angle_beta   90.00
_cell.angle_gamma   90.00
#
_symmetry.space_group_name_H-M   'P 1'
#
loop_
_entity.id
_entity.type
_entity.pdbx_description
1 polymer ?
#
loop_
_entity_poly.entity_id
_entity_poly.type
_entity_poly.pdbx_seq_one_letter_code
_entity_poly.pdbx_strand_id
1 'polypeptide(L)'
;MALQGSLLADTPWLRHVVDNQHRGADGVRLGDFSGDSFPDIVIGWEEAGLVKLCLNPGPHHSNERWPSLTVGVMAKRLNYFLMIAY
;
A
#
# COMPACT_ATOMS: atom_id res chain seq x y z
N MET A 1 -16.48 28.45 -36.76
CA MET A 1 -17.23 27.86 -35.63
C MET A 1 -16.32 26.81 -35.02
N ALA A 2 -15.59 27.17 -33.97
CA ALA A 2 -14.62 26.27 -33.33
C ALA A 2 -15.37 25.35 -32.35
N LEU A 3 -15.07 24.05 -32.39
CA LEU A 3 -15.48 23.11 -31.36
C LEU A 3 -14.39 23.13 -30.28
N GLN A 4 -14.69 23.71 -29.13
CA GLN A 4 -13.84 23.63 -27.94
C GLN A 4 -13.86 22.18 -27.40
N GLY A 5 -12.70 21.54 -27.39
CA GLY A 5 -12.45 20.30 -26.65
C GLY A 5 -12.56 20.54 -25.15
N SER A 6 -13.18 19.59 -24.45
CA SER A 6 -13.55 19.65 -23.03
C SER A 6 -12.36 19.84 -22.08
N LEU A 7 -12.51 20.77 -21.13
CA LEU A 7 -11.62 21.10 -20.00
C LEU A 7 -11.60 20.02 -18.90
N LEU A 8 -11.14 18.79 -19.19
CA LEU A 8 -11.04 17.73 -18.17
C LEU A 8 -9.63 17.15 -18.04
N ALA A 9 -8.62 18.03 -17.99
CA ALA A 9 -7.28 17.63 -17.60
C ALA A 9 -6.66 18.75 -16.76
N ASP A 10 -7.04 18.88 -15.48
CA ASP A 10 -6.33 19.84 -14.59
C ASP A 10 -6.43 19.61 -13.07
N THR A 11 -7.09 18.55 -12.58
CA THR A 11 -7.05 18.26 -11.14
C THR A 11 -6.01 17.18 -10.85
N PRO A 12 -4.89 17.50 -10.18
CA PRO A 12 -3.89 16.51 -9.83
C PRO A 12 -4.47 15.50 -8.83
N TRP A 13 -4.03 14.25 -8.94
CA TRP A 13 -4.39 13.20 -7.99
C TRP A 13 -3.84 13.54 -6.61
N LEU A 14 -4.73 13.68 -5.63
CA LEU A 14 -4.32 13.92 -4.25
C LEU A 14 -3.64 12.66 -3.70
N ARG A 15 -2.36 12.76 -3.38
CA ARG A 15 -1.61 11.67 -2.76
C ARG A 15 -2.02 11.52 -1.30
N HIS A 16 -2.47 10.33 -0.91
CA HIS A 16 -2.59 9.91 0.47
C HIS A 16 -1.46 8.93 0.84
N VAL A 17 -0.91 9.05 2.06
CA VAL A 17 0.18 8.19 2.55
C VAL A 17 -0.38 7.23 3.59
N VAL A 18 -0.54 5.97 3.19
CA VAL A 18 -0.97 4.87 4.06
C VAL A 18 0.15 4.50 5.05
N ASP A 19 1.37 4.30 4.54
CA ASP A 19 2.56 3.98 5.33
C ASP A 19 3.83 4.56 4.68
N ASN A 20 4.75 5.04 5.50
CA ASN A 20 6.06 5.59 5.14
C ASN A 20 7.16 5.29 6.18
N GLN A 21 6.98 4.29 7.05
CA GLN A 21 7.90 4.01 8.16
C GLN A 21 9.18 3.29 7.72
N HIS A 22 9.21 2.73 6.51
CA HIS A 22 10.28 1.87 6.02
C HIS A 22 10.70 2.28 4.60
N ARG A 23 11.72 1.62 4.07
CA ARG A 23 12.29 1.86 2.73
C ARG A 23 12.22 0.58 1.89
N GLY A 24 12.28 0.74 0.56
CA GLY A 24 12.32 -0.37 -0.38
C GLY A 24 11.06 -1.22 -0.39
N ALA A 25 9.88 -0.59 -0.41
CA ALA A 25 8.66 -1.33 -0.75
C ALA A 25 8.70 -1.69 -2.23
N ASP A 26 8.59 -2.98 -2.55
CA ASP A 26 8.61 -3.48 -3.93
C ASP A 26 7.27 -4.13 -4.32
N GLY A 27 6.66 -4.88 -3.39
CA GLY A 27 5.40 -5.59 -3.61
C GLY A 27 4.25 -5.10 -2.74
N VAL A 28 3.04 -5.05 -3.32
CA VAL A 28 1.78 -4.80 -2.61
C VAL A 28 0.71 -5.85 -2.96
N ARG A 29 -0.12 -6.25 -1.99
CA ARG A 29 -1.30 -7.11 -2.18
C ARG A 29 -2.50 -6.52 -1.43
N LEU A 30 -3.70 -6.75 -1.97
CA LEU A 30 -4.96 -6.34 -1.36
C LEU A 30 -5.72 -7.57 -0.88
N GLY A 31 -6.42 -7.43 0.24
CA GLY A 31 -7.31 -8.46 0.79
C GLY A 31 -8.07 -7.91 1.99
N ASP A 32 -9.23 -8.48 2.30
CA ASP A 32 -9.95 -8.16 3.54
C ASP A 32 -9.46 -9.11 4.63
N PHE A 33 -8.48 -8.65 5.42
CA PHE A 33 -7.89 -9.43 6.51
C PHE A 33 -8.55 -9.09 7.86
N SER A 34 -9.19 -7.92 7.96
CA SER A 34 -9.90 -7.48 9.16
C SER A 34 -11.33 -8.04 9.26
N GLY A 35 -11.94 -8.43 8.14
CA GLY A 35 -13.31 -8.93 8.03
C GLY A 35 -14.37 -7.83 7.96
N ASP A 36 -13.99 -6.58 7.69
CA ASP A 36 -14.89 -5.42 7.66
C ASP A 36 -15.42 -5.08 6.25
N SER A 37 -15.14 -5.95 5.26
CA SER A 37 -15.48 -5.77 3.84
C SER A 37 -14.77 -4.61 3.15
N PHE A 38 -13.73 -4.02 3.77
CA PHE A 38 -12.83 -3.07 3.13
C PHE A 38 -11.49 -3.74 2.81
N PRO A 39 -10.90 -3.47 1.63
CA PRO A 39 -9.61 -4.05 1.27
C PRO A 39 -8.49 -3.40 2.09
N ASP A 40 -7.80 -4.22 2.86
CA ASP A 40 -6.53 -3.91 3.53
C ASP A 40 -5.35 -4.07 2.58
N ILE A 41 -4.17 -3.64 3.01
CA ILE A 41 -2.94 -3.65 2.20
C ILE A 41 -1.83 -4.45 2.89
N VAL A 42 -1.27 -5.43 2.19
CA VAL A 42 -0.01 -6.10 2.59
C VAL A 42 1.14 -5.54 1.76
N ILE A 43 2.20 -5.07 2.43
CA ILE A 43 3.38 -4.45 1.80
C ILE A 43 4.61 -5.26 2.17
N GLY A 44 5.35 -5.71 1.14
CA GLY A 44 6.70 -6.26 1.29
C GLY A 44 7.72 -5.12 1.29
N TRP A 45 8.29 -4.82 2.46
CA TRP A 45 9.39 -3.86 2.60
C TRP A 45 10.71 -4.61 2.50
N GLU A 46 11.20 -4.80 1.26
CA GLU A 46 12.34 -5.65 0.94
C GLU A 46 13.63 -5.17 1.63
N GLU A 47 13.97 -3.88 1.51
CA GLU A 47 15.18 -3.34 2.12
C GLU A 47 15.15 -3.42 3.66
N ALA A 48 13.96 -3.20 4.23
CA ALA A 48 13.71 -3.31 5.67
C ALA A 48 13.63 -4.77 6.14
N GLY A 49 13.48 -5.73 5.22
CA GLY A 49 13.38 -7.16 5.53
C GLY A 49 12.13 -7.49 6.34
N LEU A 50 10.99 -6.88 6.04
CA LEU A 50 9.74 -7.13 6.77
C LEU A 50 8.51 -7.03 5.87
N VAL A 51 7.42 -7.62 6.35
CA VAL A 51 6.10 -7.54 5.72
C VAL A 51 5.16 -6.85 6.70
N LYS A 52 4.48 -5.80 6.25
CA LYS A 52 3.44 -5.10 7.03
C LYS A 52 2.06 -5.34 6.45
N LEU A 53 1.08 -5.51 7.33
CA LEU A 53 -0.34 -5.40 7.04
C LEU A 53 -0.80 -4.01 7.51
N CYS A 54 -1.41 -3.25 6.62
CA CYS A 54 -2.05 -1.95 6.88
C CYS A 54 -3.56 -2.13 6.74
N LEU A 55 -4.30 -1.86 7.80
CA LEU A 55 -5.74 -2.06 7.87
C LEU A 55 -6.46 -0.83 7.34
N ASN A 56 -7.42 -1.03 6.45
CA ASN A 56 -8.26 0.05 5.95
C ASN A 56 -9.23 0.48 7.05
N PRO A 57 -9.16 1.73 7.56
CA PRO A 57 -9.99 2.15 8.69
C PRO A 57 -11.43 2.52 8.27
N GLY A 58 -11.82 2.15 7.04
CA GLY A 58 -13.09 2.51 6.43
C GLY A 58 -13.11 3.91 5.81
N PRO A 59 -14.20 4.27 5.11
CA PRO A 59 -14.26 5.45 4.26
C PRO A 59 -14.06 6.77 5.02
N HIS A 60 -14.54 6.83 6.27
CA HIS A 60 -14.48 8.04 7.10
C HIS A 60 -13.07 8.43 7.55
N HIS A 61 -12.15 7.46 7.64
CA HIS A 61 -10.77 7.68 8.12
C HIS A 61 -9.73 7.28 7.08
N SER A 62 -10.16 6.96 5.85
CA SER A 62 -9.30 6.49 4.76
C SER A 62 -8.19 7.47 4.34
N ASN A 63 -8.36 8.75 4.69
CA ASN A 63 -7.42 9.85 4.47
C ASN A 63 -6.44 10.05 5.64
N GLU A 64 -6.59 9.32 6.73
CA GLU A 64 -5.68 9.31 7.89
C GLU A 64 -4.60 8.23 7.74
N ARG A 65 -3.63 8.20 8.65
CA ARG A 65 -2.65 7.11 8.66
C ARG A 65 -3.35 5.80 9.01
N TRP A 66 -3.14 4.76 8.22
CA TRP A 66 -3.78 3.47 8.45
C TRP A 66 -3.12 2.74 9.64
N PRO A 67 -3.92 2.13 10.53
CA PRO A 67 -3.41 1.19 11.53
C PRO A 67 -2.62 0.09 10.84
N SER A 68 -1.48 -0.30 11.40
CA SER A 68 -0.62 -1.30 10.75
C SER A 68 0.19 -2.11 11.72
N LEU A 69 0.51 -3.36 11.33
CA LEU A 69 1.31 -4.28 12.12
C LEU A 69 2.29 -5.06 11.24
N THR A 70 3.40 -5.50 11.83
CA THR A 70 4.35 -6.40 11.17
C THR A 70 3.82 -7.83 11.25
N VAL A 71 3.61 -8.44 10.09
CA VAL A 71 3.10 -9.83 9.96
C VAL A 71 4.18 -10.82 9.58
N GLY A 72 5.37 -10.33 9.19
CA GLY A 72 6.52 -11.17 8.90
C GLY A 72 7.82 -10.38 9.00
N VAL A 73 8.88 -11.07 9.41
CA VAL A 73 10.26 -10.57 9.37
C VAL A 73 11.12 -11.56 8.60
N MET A 74 11.94 -11.04 7.69
CA MET A 74 12.93 -11.81 6.97
C MET A 74 14.24 -11.75 7.77
N ALA A 75 14.71 -12.90 8.24
CA ALA A 75 16.07 -12.99 8.74
C ALA A 75 17.00 -12.69 7.56
N LYS A 76 17.82 -11.64 7.65
CA LYS A 76 18.89 -11.36 6.68
C LYS A 76 19.95 -12.47 6.79
N ARG A 77 19.68 -13.64 6.22
CA ARG A 77 20.71 -14.63 5.92
C ARG A 77 21.25 -14.25 4.55
N LEU A 78 22.56 -14.02 4.48
CA LEU A 78 23.25 -13.69 3.24
C LEU A 78 22.82 -14.66 2.12
N ASN A 79 22.26 -14.08 1.06
CA ASN A 79 21.96 -14.65 -0.26
C ASN A 79 20.56 -15.28 -0.46
N TYR A 80 19.86 -14.69 -1.45
CA TYR A 80 18.64 -15.08 -2.18
C TYR A 80 17.29 -14.73 -1.52
N PHE A 81 16.68 -13.66 -2.03
CA PHE A 81 15.29 -13.30 -1.82
C PHE A 81 14.46 -13.95 -2.94
N LEU A 82 13.66 -14.97 -2.61
CA LEU A 82 12.62 -15.49 -3.51
C LEU A 82 11.29 -14.99 -2.97
N MET A 83 10.73 -13.97 -3.62
CA MET A 83 9.33 -13.60 -3.44
C MET A 83 8.51 -14.47 -4.40
N ILE A 84 7.94 -15.58 -3.89
CA ILE A 84 6.90 -16.31 -4.62
C ILE A 84 5.64 -15.46 -4.56
N ALA A 85 5.38 -14.72 -5.63
CA ALA A 85 4.05 -14.27 -5.99
C ALA A 85 3.42 -15.37 -6.87
N TYR A 86 2.35 -16.00 -6.38
CA TYR A 86 1.49 -16.84 -7.22
C TYR A 86 0.82 -16.00 -8.32
#